data_AF-A0A822D4V5-F1
#
_entry.id   AF-A0A822D4V5-F1
#
_cell.length_a   1.000
_cell.length_b   1.000
_cell.length_c   1.000
_cell.angle_alpha   90.00
_cell.angle_beta   90.00
_cell.angle_gamma   90.00
#
_symmetry.space_group_name_H-M   'P 1'
#
loop_
_entity.id
_entity.type
_entity.pdbx_description
1 polymer ?
#
loop_
_entity_poly.entity_id
_entity_poly.type
_entity_poly.pdbx_seq_one_letter_code
_entity_poly.pdbx_strand_id
1 'polypeptide(L)'
;MLTDTIIYDCIEYLLRDKTDEVSLECLCDLLRAIGDKLDAKAKKKHTKKSKLEKLYCELNTIVKEEKISARIRFMIQNLLELRK
;
A
#
# COMPACT_ATOMS: atom_id res chain seq x y z
N MET A 1 2.49 1.69 21.22
CA MET A 1 2.97 1.16 19.92
C MET A 1 1.73 0.75 19.11
N LEU A 2 1.56 1.22 17.88
CA LEU A 2 0.48 0.72 17.03
C LEU A 2 0.67 -0.78 16.79
N THR A 3 -0.37 -1.56 17.07
CA THR A 3 -0.40 -2.98 16.75
C THR A 3 -0.51 -3.14 15.23
N ASP A 4 0.15 -4.15 14.66
CA ASP A 4 0.13 -4.39 13.21
C ASP A 4 -1.31 -4.44 12.66
N THR A 5 -2.26 -4.97 13.44
CA THR A 5 -3.67 -5.05 13.07
C THR A 5 -4.28 -3.69 12.71
N ILE A 6 -3.97 -2.64 13.47
CA ILE A 6 -4.52 -1.28 13.24
C ILE A 6 -3.94 -0.72 11.94
N ILE A 7 -2.66 -0.99 11.65
CA ILE A 7 -2.02 -0.53 10.42
C ILE A 7 -2.68 -1.19 9.20
N TYR A 8 -2.95 -2.49 9.27
CA TYR A 8 -3.67 -3.18 8.19
C TYR A 8 -5.09 -2.62 8.01
N ASP A 9 -5.79 -2.30 9.10
CA ASP A 9 -7.13 -1.70 9.05
C ASP A 9 -7.11 -0.30 8.40
N CYS A 10 -6.12 0.54 8.75
CA CYS A 10 -5.91 1.84 8.10
C CYS A 10 -5.63 1.68 6.60
N ILE A 11 -4.80 0.71 6.21
CA ILE A 11 -4.51 0.42 4.81
C ILE A 11 -5.78 0.00 4.07
N GLU A 12 -6.57 -0.91 4.64
CA GLU A 12 -7.85 -1.37 4.06
C GLU A 12 -8.85 -0.20 3.93
N TYR A 13 -8.88 0.72 4.90
CA TYR A 13 -9.70 1.92 4.84
C TYR A 13 -9.27 2.87 3.71
N LEU A 14 -7.98 3.16 3.59
CA LEU A 14 -7.43 4.04 2.55
C LEU A 14 -7.59 3.47 1.14
N LEU A 15 -7.73 2.15 0.98
CA LEU A 15 -7.94 1.47 -0.29
C LEU A 15 -9.40 1.29 -0.68
N ARG A 16 -10.34 1.68 0.19
CA ARG A 16 -11.77 1.52 -0.06
C ARG A 16 -12.23 2.32 -1.27
N ASP A 17 -11.68 3.53 -1.43
CA ASP A 17 -11.90 4.36 -2.61
C ASP A 17 -10.61 4.44 -3.44
N LYS A 18 -10.62 3.75 -4.58
CA LYS A 18 -9.45 3.63 -5.47
C LYS A 18 -9.29 4.83 -6.41
N THR A 19 -10.19 5.80 -6.33
CA THR A 19 -10.20 7.03 -7.12
C THR A 19 -9.87 8.25 -6.30
N ASP A 20 -9.97 8.16 -4.96
CA ASP A 20 -9.59 9.22 -4.04
C ASP A 20 -8.07 9.40 -3.96
N GLU A 21 -7.58 10.41 -4.66
CA GLU A 21 -6.15 10.70 -4.77
C GLU A 21 -5.50 11.07 -3.44
N VAL A 22 -6.26 11.68 -2.52
CA VAL A 22 -5.78 12.07 -1.18
C VAL A 22 -5.51 10.83 -0.33
N SER A 23 -6.43 9.87 -0.34
CA SER A 23 -6.27 8.59 0.37
C SER A 23 -5.12 7.77 -0.21
N LEU A 24 -4.97 7.76 -1.54
CA LEU A 24 -3.86 7.07 -2.21
C LEU A 24 -2.50 7.70 -1.91
N GLU A 25 -2.41 9.03 -1.86
CA GLU A 25 -1.20 9.74 -1.44
C GLU A 25 -0.85 9.40 0.02
N CYS A 26 -1.82 9.51 0.93
CA CYS A 26 -1.65 9.18 2.34
C CYS A 26 -1.20 7.72 2.55
N LEU A 27 -1.78 6.79 1.77
CA LEU A 27 -1.37 5.39 1.74
C LEU A 27 0.08 5.24 1.29
N CYS A 28 0.49 5.96 0.23
CA CYS A 28 1.85 5.90 -0.27
C CYS A 28 2.86 6.43 0.76
N ASP A 29 2.56 7.56 1.43
CA ASP A 29 3.43 8.11 2.48
C ASP A 29 3.52 7.18 3.70
N LEU A 30 2.40 6.56 4.10
CA LEU A 30 2.37 5.56 5.16
C LEU A 30 3.28 4.38 4.79
N LEU A 31 3.08 3.80 3.61
CA LEU A 31 3.87 2.66 3.13
C LEU A 31 5.35 3.03 2.95
N ARG A 32 5.69 4.27 2.60
CA ARG A 32 7.08 4.71 2.53
C ARG A 32 7.74 4.77 3.90
N ALA A 33 7.02 5.18 4.94
CA ALA A 33 7.56 5.32 6.29
C ALA A 33 7.68 3.97 7.04
N ILE A 34 6.74 3.05 6.81
CA ILE A 34 6.65 1.80 7.59
C ILE A 34 6.63 0.52 6.76
N GLY A 35 6.72 0.60 5.43
CA GLY A 35 6.67 -0.55 4.50
C GLY A 35 7.73 -1.60 4.78
N ASP A 36 9.00 -1.22 4.95
CA ASP A 36 10.09 -2.15 5.30
C ASP A 36 9.82 -2.89 6.62
N LYS A 37 9.30 -2.16 7.62
CA LYS A 37 8.96 -2.75 8.92
C LYS A 37 7.80 -3.73 8.78
N LEU A 38 6.83 -3.43 7.92
CA LEU A 38 5.71 -4.33 7.61
C LEU A 38 6.18 -5.58 6.87
N ASP A 39 7.06 -5.45 5.88
CA ASP A 39 7.58 -6.56 5.10
C ASP A 39 8.48 -7.49 5.96
N ALA A 40 9.34 -6.91 6.80
CA ALA A 40 10.13 -7.67 7.78
C ALA A 40 9.27 -8.45 8.78
N LYS A 41 8.13 -7.89 9.21
CA LYS A 41 7.17 -8.58 10.08
C LYS A 41 6.34 -9.61 9.32
N ALA A 42 6.04 -9.36 8.04
CA ALA A 42 5.32 -10.28 7.17
C ALA A 42 6.13 -11.56 6.90
N LYS A 43 7.46 -11.46 6.77
CA LYS A 43 8.36 -12.63 6.66
C LYS A 43 8.27 -13.59 7.85
N LYS A 44 7.93 -13.09 9.04
CA LYS A 44 7.80 -13.88 10.27
C LYS A 44 6.43 -14.57 10.42
N LYS A 45 5.41 -14.17 9.65
CA LYS A 45 4.04 -14.69 9.78
C LYS A 45 3.35 -14.76 8.42
N HIS A 46 3.15 -15.98 7.91
CA HIS A 46 2.61 -16.25 6.57
C HIS A 46 1.30 -15.51 6.24
N THR A 47 0.41 -15.36 7.23
CA THR A 47 -0.86 -14.64 7.05
C THR A 47 -0.70 -13.14 6.78
N LYS A 48 0.33 -12.51 7.36
CA LYS A 48 0.65 -11.08 7.12
C LYS A 48 1.29 -10.88 5.74
N LYS A 49 2.09 -11.84 5.29
CA LYS A 49 2.66 -11.85 3.94
C LYS A 49 1.57 -11.82 2.86
N SER A 50 0.58 -12.70 2.96
CA SER A 50 -0.51 -12.75 1.98
C SER A 50 -1.32 -11.44 1.93
N LYS A 51 -1.60 -10.81 3.09
CA LYS A 51 -2.29 -9.50 3.12
C LYS A 51 -1.47 -8.41 2.43
N LEU A 52 -0.18 -8.36 2.71
CA LEU A 52 0.72 -7.38 2.11
C LEU A 52 0.85 -7.60 0.59
N GLU A 53 0.95 -8.84 0.13
CA GLU A 53 0.96 -9.14 -1.31
C GLU A 53 -0.33 -8.73 -2.02
N LYS A 54 -1.49 -8.92 -1.40
CA LYS A 54 -2.78 -8.44 -1.93
C LYS A 54 -2.79 -6.92 -2.09
N LEU A 55 -2.36 -6.19 -1.06
CA LEU A 55 -2.24 -4.73 -1.09
C LEU A 55 -1.47 -4.24 -2.32
N TYR A 56 -0.27 -4.79 -2.56
CA TYR A 56 0.56 -4.37 -3.68
C TYR A 56 -0.02 -4.79 -5.05
N CYS A 57 -0.74 -5.91 -5.10
CA CYS A 57 -1.46 -6.30 -6.30
C CYS A 57 -2.60 -5.31 -6.64
N GLU A 58 -3.33 -4.84 -5.62
CA GLU A 58 -4.34 -3.80 -5.80
C GLU A 58 -3.74 -2.49 -6.27
N LEU A 59 -2.64 -2.03 -5.66
CA LEU A 59 -1.91 -0.84 -6.11
C LEU A 59 -1.48 -0.95 -7.58
N ASN A 60 -0.98 -2.11 -8.01
CA ASN A 60 -0.63 -2.37 -9.40
C ASN A 60 -1.85 -2.34 -10.33
N THR A 61 -3.03 -2.72 -9.83
CA THR A 61 -4.28 -2.66 -10.59
C THR A 61 -4.73 -1.21 -10.77
N ILE A 62 -4.68 -0.40 -9.71
CA ILE A 62 -5.03 1.03 -9.75
C ILE A 62 -4.17 1.78 -10.78
N VAL A 63 -2.87 1.49 -10.83
CA VAL A 63 -1.95 2.07 -11.82
C VAL A 63 -2.34 1.71 -13.26
N LYS A 64 -2.82 0.49 -13.49
CA LYS A 64 -3.22 -0.02 -14.82
C LYS A 64 -4.60 0.46 -15.27
N GLU A 65 -5.51 0.75 -14.35
CA GLU A 65 -6.85 1.23 -14.68
C GLU A 65 -6.87 2.69 -15.14
N GLU A 66 -5.78 3.44 -14.93
CA GLU A 66 -5.59 4.83 -15.39
C GLU A 66 -6.66 5.84 -14.90
N LYS A 67 -7.42 5.49 -13.86
CA LYS A 67 -8.50 6.32 -13.28
C LYS A 67 -8.03 7.48 -12.41
N ILE A 68 -6.74 7.53 -12.10
CA ILE A 68 -6.08 8.51 -11.23
C ILE A 68 -5.10 9.36 -12.04
N SER A 69 -4.73 10.53 -11.50
CA SER A 69 -3.76 11.42 -12.13
C SER A 69 -2.40 10.74 -12.31
N ALA A 70 -1.64 11.22 -13.29
CA ALA A 70 -0.27 10.77 -13.53
C ALA A 70 0.60 10.91 -12.27
N ARG A 71 0.39 11.95 -11.47
CA ARG A 71 1.15 12.21 -10.24
C ARG A 71 1.04 11.05 -9.24
N ILE A 72 -0.19 10.65 -8.90
CA ILE A 72 -0.43 9.54 -7.97
C ILE A 72 0.04 8.22 -8.59
N ARG A 73 -0.15 8.04 -9.89
CA ARG A 73 0.31 6.84 -10.60
C ARG A 73 1.83 6.67 -10.51
N PHE A 74 2.59 7.73 -10.76
CA PHE A 74 4.04 7.72 -10.60
C PHE A 74 4.44 7.49 -9.14
N MET A 75 3.71 8.06 -8.18
CA MET A 75 3.98 7.83 -6.75
C MET A 75 3.82 6.36 -6.36
N ILE A 76 2.73 5.71 -6.81
CA ILE A 76 2.50 4.27 -6.58
C ILE A 76 3.54 3.43 -7.30
N GLN A 77 3.89 3.76 -8.56
CA GLN A 77 4.93 3.05 -9.30
C GLN A 77 6.29 3.11 -8.60
N ASN A 78 6.72 4.29 -8.15
CA ASN A 78 7.94 4.45 -7.37
C ASN A 78 7.93 3.57 -6.11
N LEU A 79 6.78 3.50 -5.45
CA LEU A 79 6.62 2.68 -4.25
C LEU A 79 6.71 1.17 -4.55
N LEU A 80 6.12 0.71 -5.67
CA LEU A 80 6.23 -0.66 -6.14
C LEU A 80 7.67 -1.02 -6.56
N GLU A 81 8.39 -0.07 -7.13
CA GLU A 81 9.81 -0.24 -7.49
C GLU A 81 10.72 -0.31 -6.27
N LEU A 82 10.50 0.53 -5.26
CA LEU A 82 11.26 0.52 -4.00
C LEU A 82 11.17 -0.82 -3.24
N ARG A 83 10.13 -1.61 -3.48
CA ARG A 83 9.94 -2.91 -2.84
C ARG A 83 10.74 -4.05 -3.49
N LYS A 84 11.13 -3.92 -4.76
CA LYS A 84 11.88 -4.96 -5.48
C LYS A 84 13.26 -5.16 -4.88
#